data_AF-A0A1I8J2Q1-F1
#
_entry.id   AF-A0A1I8J2Q1-F1
#
_cell.length_a   1.000
_cell.length_b   1.000
_cell.length_c   1.000
_cell.angle_alpha   90.00
_cell.angle_beta   90.00
_cell.angle_gamma   90.00
#
_symmetry.space_group_name_H-M   'P 1'
#
loop_
_entity.id
_entity.type
_entity.pdbx_description
1 polymer ?
#
loop_
_entity_poly.entity_id
_entity_poly.type
_entity_poly.pdbx_seq_one_letter_code
_entity_poly.pdbx_strand_id
1 'polypeptide(L)'
;MLTNLALWYTKHAAKLSASEKVGMEDAKEVHKCLRIAAGIFKEVKENQLQKLIQKDNIGTDFDDRVVDAYVNQCSAEAQEVTMARAIELEHSHSIVASLASDTARMFKTAELALSTMDDRKVLKWRKYLTFKYCCYQAYAYSYHGEGLLKVDKCGEAIACLREAVKFYQKAEVAAAEYNKTTGPGMTVRPEQHLFFRKLGPHVRMTLEKCERENGFIYHQNVPSEIPELELKPTFGLAAPENYQLPEINKLWTPEAYKGFDLTKMGVKSESEESKKAEEKEDKAPVQPVKEQPIYQSEKDPNNSSGCVVS
;
A
#
# COMPACT_ATOMS: atom_id res chain seq x y z
N MET A 1 5.37 19.95 -4.78
CA MET A 1 4.32 19.80 -5.83
C MET A 1 4.24 18.38 -6.39
N LEU A 2 5.32 17.75 -6.84
CA LEU A 2 5.29 16.36 -7.34
C LEU A 2 4.72 15.38 -6.31
N THR A 3 5.16 15.47 -5.05
CA THR A 3 4.61 14.68 -3.92
C THR A 3 3.08 14.84 -3.82
N ASN A 4 2.56 16.07 -3.90
CA ASN A 4 1.11 16.32 -3.84
C ASN A 4 0.36 15.77 -5.05
N LEU A 5 0.99 15.80 -6.24
CA LEU A 5 0.41 15.18 -7.43
C LEU A 5 0.31 13.65 -7.26
N ALA A 6 1.35 13.02 -6.72
CA ALA A 6 1.33 11.60 -6.41
C ALA A 6 0.24 11.27 -5.35
N LEU A 7 0.15 12.05 -4.27
CA LEU A 7 -0.90 11.93 -3.26
C LEU A 7 -2.31 12.16 -3.82
N TRP A 8 -2.46 13.01 -4.83
CA TRP A 8 -3.73 13.19 -5.51
C TRP A 8 -4.14 11.92 -6.26
N TYR A 9 -3.22 11.27 -6.98
CA TYR A 9 -3.48 10.01 -7.65
C TYR A 9 -3.85 8.89 -6.67
N THR A 10 -3.18 8.79 -5.51
CA THR A 10 -3.54 7.79 -4.48
C THR A 10 -4.92 8.05 -3.91
N LYS A 11 -5.25 9.29 -3.56
CA LYS A 11 -6.59 9.66 -3.07
C LYS A 11 -7.68 9.47 -4.12
N HIS A 12 -7.39 9.74 -5.39
CA HIS A 12 -8.31 9.49 -6.48
C HIS A 12 -8.60 7.99 -6.62
N ALA A 13 -7.56 7.15 -6.57
CA ALA A 13 -7.67 5.70 -6.59
C ALA A 13 -8.48 5.17 -5.38
N ALA A 14 -8.20 5.65 -4.17
CA ALA A 14 -8.94 5.28 -2.96
C ALA A 14 -10.43 5.62 -3.09
N LYS A 15 -10.76 6.84 -3.55
CA LYS A 15 -12.15 7.27 -3.78
C LYS A 15 -12.87 6.41 -4.82
N LEU A 16 -12.22 6.09 -5.94
CA LEU A 16 -12.81 5.22 -6.96
C LEU A 16 -13.09 3.81 -6.40
N SER A 17 -12.13 3.25 -5.66
CA SER A 17 -12.26 1.91 -5.08
C SER A 17 -13.32 1.80 -3.98
N ALA A 18 -13.65 2.91 -3.30
CA ALA A 18 -14.67 2.96 -2.27
C ALA A 18 -16.12 3.06 -2.81
N SER A 19 -16.28 3.19 -4.13
CA SER A 19 -17.60 3.34 -4.76
C SER A 19 -18.39 2.02 -4.74
N GLU A 20 -19.71 2.08 -4.51
CA GLU A 20 -20.58 0.88 -4.39
C GLU A 20 -20.54 -0.04 -5.63
N LYS A 21 -20.31 0.55 -6.81
CA LYS A 21 -20.20 -0.14 -8.09
C LYS A 21 -18.83 0.12 -8.70
N VAL A 22 -17.82 -0.63 -8.26
CA VAL A 22 -16.52 -0.65 -8.95
C VAL A 22 -16.65 -1.50 -10.21
N GLY A 23 -16.72 -0.86 -11.37
CA GLY A 23 -16.65 -1.55 -12.66
C GLY A 23 -15.23 -1.96 -13.02
N MET A 24 -15.09 -2.73 -14.12
CA MET A 24 -13.76 -3.12 -14.63
C MET A 24 -12.91 -1.91 -15.04
N GLU A 25 -13.53 -0.88 -15.63
CA GLU A 25 -12.82 0.34 -16.02
C GLU A 25 -12.35 1.14 -14.79
N ASP A 26 -13.15 1.17 -13.71
CA ASP A 26 -12.74 1.80 -12.46
C ASP A 26 -11.55 1.07 -11.84
N ALA A 27 -11.57 -0.26 -11.83
CA ALA A 27 -10.44 -1.07 -11.33
C ALA A 27 -9.15 -0.84 -12.15
N LYS A 28 -9.26 -0.73 -13.48
CA LYS A 28 -8.12 -0.37 -14.34
C LYS A 28 -7.58 1.02 -14.01
N GLU A 29 -8.46 1.99 -13.78
CA GLU A 29 -8.06 3.36 -13.45
C GLU A 29 -7.41 3.43 -12.07
N VAL A 30 -7.93 2.73 -11.06
CA VAL A 30 -7.31 2.58 -9.73
C VAL A 30 -5.89 2.01 -9.87
N HIS A 31 -5.75 0.90 -10.59
CA HIS A 31 -4.45 0.26 -10.83
C HIS A 31 -3.46 1.21 -11.53
N LYS A 32 -3.93 1.94 -12.56
CA LYS A 32 -3.12 2.90 -13.30
C LYS A 32 -2.68 4.08 -12.41
N CYS A 33 -3.62 4.69 -11.68
CA CYS A 33 -3.34 5.82 -10.80
C CYS A 33 -2.28 5.48 -9.74
N LEU A 34 -2.38 4.30 -9.11
CA LEU A 34 -1.42 3.86 -8.09
C LEU A 34 -0.03 3.62 -8.67
N ARG A 35 0.07 3.05 -9.89
CA ARG A 35 1.35 2.87 -10.59
C ARG A 35 1.99 4.19 -11.00
N ILE A 36 1.19 5.18 -11.43
CA ILE A 36 1.65 6.54 -11.72
C ILE A 36 2.15 7.20 -10.42
N ALA A 37 1.40 7.10 -9.32
CA ALA A 37 1.81 7.65 -8.03
C ALA A 37 3.15 7.07 -7.55
N ALA A 38 3.29 5.73 -7.60
CA ALA A 38 4.54 5.05 -7.27
C ALA A 38 5.71 5.54 -8.16
N GLY A 39 5.43 5.76 -9.45
CA GLY A 39 6.38 6.30 -10.42
C GLY A 39 6.86 7.71 -10.07
N ILE A 40 5.94 8.60 -9.72
CA ILE A 40 6.24 9.98 -9.33
C ILE A 40 7.06 9.99 -8.03
N PHE A 41 6.68 9.19 -7.02
CA PHE A 41 7.45 9.10 -5.77
C PHE A 41 8.87 8.57 -6.02
N LYS A 42 9.02 7.59 -6.90
CA LYS A 42 10.32 7.06 -7.30
C LYS A 42 11.18 8.12 -7.99
N GLU A 43 10.63 8.87 -8.93
CA GLU A 43 11.33 10.00 -9.59
C GLU A 43 11.76 11.06 -8.57
N VAL A 44 10.88 11.41 -7.62
CA VAL A 44 11.21 12.35 -6.55
C VAL A 44 12.41 11.85 -5.75
N LYS A 45 12.39 10.57 -5.33
CA LYS A 45 13.46 9.94 -4.56
C LYS A 45 14.79 9.96 -5.30
N GLU A 46 14.81 9.43 -6.52
CA GLU A 46 16.03 9.14 -7.25
C GLU A 46 16.67 10.41 -7.85
N ASN A 47 15.85 11.36 -8.32
CA ASN A 47 16.34 12.46 -9.16
C ASN A 47 16.13 13.86 -8.57
N GLN A 48 15.21 14.04 -7.62
CA GLN A 48 14.88 15.37 -7.10
C GLN A 48 15.43 15.59 -5.68
N LEU A 49 15.27 14.62 -4.77
CA LEU A 49 15.77 14.73 -3.40
C LEU A 49 17.30 14.92 -3.35
N GLN A 50 18.02 14.26 -4.25
CA GLN A 50 19.50 14.38 -4.31
C GLN A 50 19.99 15.78 -4.69
N LYS A 51 19.13 16.60 -5.31
CA LYS A 51 19.46 17.98 -5.73
C LYS A 51 19.24 19.01 -4.61
N LEU A 52 18.62 18.62 -3.49
CA LEU A 52 18.39 19.52 -2.37
C LEU A 52 19.70 19.78 -1.62
N ILE A 53 20.01 21.08 -1.43
CA ILE A 53 21.20 21.53 -0.71
C ILE A 53 21.05 21.27 0.79
N GLN A 54 19.87 21.55 1.35
CA GLN A 54 19.52 21.22 2.73
C GLN A 54 18.89 19.84 2.79
N LYS A 55 19.49 18.95 3.60
CA LYS A 55 19.08 17.55 3.72
C LYS A 55 18.44 17.21 5.06
N ASP A 56 18.24 18.20 5.93
CA ASP A 56 17.68 18.02 7.27
C ASP A 56 16.16 17.85 7.22
N ASN A 57 15.72 16.75 6.59
CA ASN A 57 14.33 16.44 6.29
C ASN A 57 13.80 15.30 7.15
N ILE A 58 14.43 15.02 8.30
CA ILE A 58 14.11 13.85 9.14
C ILE A 58 12.64 13.90 9.59
N GLY A 59 11.87 12.89 9.21
CA GLY A 59 10.46 12.79 9.58
C GLY A 59 9.55 13.82 8.90
N THR A 60 9.96 14.35 7.75
CA THR A 60 9.14 15.15 6.83
C THR A 60 8.72 14.31 5.61
N ASP A 61 7.85 14.86 4.75
CA ASP A 61 7.41 14.20 3.52
C ASP A 61 8.54 13.96 2.49
N PHE A 62 9.70 14.57 2.70
CA PHE A 62 10.91 14.42 1.87
C PHE A 62 11.99 13.55 2.52
N ASP A 63 11.69 12.93 3.67
CA ASP A 63 12.55 11.87 4.23
C ASP A 63 12.55 10.67 3.27
N ASP A 64 13.73 10.16 2.94
CA ASP A 64 13.91 9.03 2.02
C ASP A 64 13.06 7.82 2.44
N ARG A 65 12.93 7.60 3.76
CA ARG A 65 12.13 6.51 4.35
C ARG A 65 10.63 6.69 4.11
N VAL A 66 10.14 7.92 4.16
CA VAL A 66 8.72 8.25 3.91
C VAL A 66 8.40 8.04 2.44
N VAL A 67 9.26 8.55 1.55
CA VAL A 67 9.09 8.38 0.11
C VAL A 67 9.17 6.89 -0.27
N ASP A 68 10.09 6.12 0.32
CA ASP A 68 10.17 4.67 0.13
C ASP A 68 8.92 3.93 0.59
N ALA A 69 8.39 4.30 1.75
CA ALA A 69 7.14 3.72 2.23
C ALA A 69 5.99 4.02 1.27
N TYR A 70 5.91 5.23 0.70
CA TYR A 70 4.90 5.56 -0.32
C TYR A 70 5.09 4.77 -1.62
N VAL A 71 6.31 4.62 -2.14
CA VAL A 71 6.57 3.81 -3.34
C VAL A 71 6.11 2.37 -3.14
N ASN A 72 6.48 1.77 -2.01
CA ASN A 72 6.13 0.39 -1.68
C ASN A 72 4.63 0.23 -1.43
N GLN A 73 3.99 1.15 -0.70
CA GLN A 73 2.55 1.13 -0.49
C GLN A 73 1.78 1.25 -1.81
N CYS A 74 2.10 2.23 -2.65
CA CYS A 74 1.39 2.42 -3.92
C CYS A 74 1.55 1.20 -4.84
N SER A 75 2.74 0.59 -4.85
CA SER A 75 3.00 -0.64 -5.63
C SER A 75 2.22 -1.82 -5.06
N ALA A 76 2.18 -1.97 -3.73
CA ALA A 76 1.42 -3.02 -3.06
C ALA A 76 -0.09 -2.87 -3.32
N GLU A 77 -0.64 -1.68 -3.18
CA GLU A 77 -2.05 -1.36 -3.44
C GLU A 77 -2.43 -1.60 -4.90
N ALA A 78 -1.54 -1.28 -5.86
CA ALA A 78 -1.74 -1.66 -7.26
C ALA A 78 -1.74 -3.19 -7.44
N GLN A 79 -0.84 -3.89 -6.75
CA GLN A 79 -0.76 -5.36 -6.78
C GLN A 79 -2.03 -6.02 -6.21
N GLU A 80 -2.70 -5.39 -5.23
CA GLU A 80 -3.99 -5.84 -4.71
C GLU A 80 -5.05 -5.93 -5.81
N VAL A 81 -5.12 -4.90 -6.66
CA VAL A 81 -6.07 -4.86 -7.78
C VAL A 81 -5.75 -5.98 -8.78
N THR A 82 -4.48 -6.22 -9.06
CA THR A 82 -4.06 -7.33 -9.94
C THR A 82 -4.40 -8.69 -9.34
N MET A 83 -4.18 -8.87 -8.03
CA MET A 83 -4.54 -10.12 -7.33
C MET A 83 -6.05 -10.34 -7.32
N ALA A 84 -6.83 -9.30 -7.00
CA ALA A 84 -8.29 -9.34 -7.06
C ALA A 84 -8.78 -9.75 -8.45
N ARG A 85 -8.18 -9.19 -9.51
CA ARG A 85 -8.50 -9.56 -10.88
C ARG A 85 -8.07 -10.99 -11.22
N ALA A 86 -6.94 -11.45 -10.69
CA ALA A 86 -6.49 -12.82 -10.90
C ALA A 86 -7.46 -13.85 -10.30
N ILE A 87 -8.06 -13.52 -9.14
CA ILE A 87 -9.10 -14.34 -8.50
C ILE A 87 -10.39 -14.32 -9.33
N GLU A 88 -10.83 -13.15 -9.80
CA GLU A 88 -12.01 -13.02 -10.66
C GLU A 88 -11.92 -13.78 -11.98
N LEU A 89 -10.72 -13.88 -12.54
CA LEU A 89 -10.42 -14.61 -13.78
C LEU A 89 -10.10 -16.09 -13.53
N GLU A 90 -10.24 -16.58 -12.30
CA GLU A 90 -9.98 -17.97 -11.92
C GLU A 90 -8.59 -18.48 -12.34
N HIS A 91 -7.57 -17.63 -12.22
CA HIS A 91 -6.19 -18.06 -12.45
C HIS A 91 -5.76 -19.14 -11.46
N SER A 92 -4.68 -19.86 -11.78
CA SER A 92 -4.19 -20.94 -10.93
C SER A 92 -3.85 -20.44 -9.51
N HIS A 93 -4.12 -21.29 -8.51
CA HIS A 93 -3.86 -20.94 -7.10
C HIS A 93 -2.39 -20.58 -6.85
N SER A 94 -1.46 -21.19 -7.60
CA SER A 94 -0.03 -20.86 -7.53
C SER A 94 0.26 -19.41 -7.94
N ILE A 95 -0.40 -18.89 -8.99
CA ILE A 95 -0.26 -17.49 -9.41
C ILE A 95 -0.80 -16.58 -8.31
N VAL A 96 -2.02 -16.82 -7.84
CA VAL A 96 -2.64 -15.99 -6.79
C VAL A 96 -1.81 -16.00 -5.51
N ALA A 97 -1.31 -17.16 -5.08
CA ALA A 97 -0.45 -17.28 -3.90
C ALA A 97 0.87 -16.51 -4.07
N SER A 98 1.48 -16.56 -5.26
CA SER A 98 2.72 -15.83 -5.55
C SER A 98 2.51 -14.31 -5.58
N LEU A 99 1.38 -13.84 -6.13
CA LEU A 99 1.03 -12.42 -6.12
C LEU A 99 0.76 -11.95 -4.68
N ALA A 100 0.00 -12.72 -3.89
CA ALA A 100 -0.29 -12.39 -2.50
C ALA A 100 0.98 -12.34 -1.63
N SER A 101 1.90 -13.29 -1.82
CA SER A 101 3.19 -13.33 -1.11
C SER A 101 4.03 -12.08 -1.42
N ASP A 102 4.08 -11.66 -2.69
CA ASP A 102 4.82 -10.46 -3.07
C ASP A 102 4.14 -9.18 -2.57
N THR A 103 2.80 -9.08 -2.65
CA THR A 103 2.04 -7.97 -2.04
C THR A 103 2.34 -7.84 -0.55
N ALA A 104 2.35 -8.96 0.18
CA ALA A 104 2.70 -8.97 1.60
C ALA A 104 4.12 -8.45 1.81
N ARG A 105 5.10 -8.91 1.01
CA ARG A 105 6.48 -8.42 1.06
C ARG A 105 6.56 -6.91 0.84
N MET A 106 5.86 -6.36 -0.15
CA MET A 106 5.86 -4.91 -0.38
C MET A 106 5.31 -4.12 0.81
N PHE A 107 4.20 -4.55 1.41
CA PHE A 107 3.68 -3.94 2.63
C PHE A 107 4.64 -4.06 3.81
N LYS A 108 5.34 -5.20 3.92
CA LYS A 108 6.33 -5.41 4.98
C LYS A 108 7.53 -4.48 4.80
N THR A 109 8.04 -4.34 3.58
CA THR A 109 9.12 -3.39 3.24
C THR A 109 8.70 -1.94 3.55
N ALA A 110 7.47 -1.55 3.22
CA ALA A 110 6.94 -0.24 3.55
C ALA A 110 6.91 0.01 5.08
N GLU A 111 6.49 -0.99 5.87
CA GLU A 111 6.48 -0.89 7.33
C GLU A 111 7.89 -0.78 7.91
N LEU A 112 8.83 -1.58 7.40
CA LEU A 112 10.24 -1.55 7.82
C LEU A 112 10.88 -0.19 7.55
N ALA A 113 10.59 0.44 6.41
CA ALA A 113 11.11 1.77 6.08
C ALA A 113 10.74 2.80 7.17
N LEU A 114 9.54 2.69 7.75
CA LEU A 114 9.03 3.57 8.79
C LEU A 114 9.43 3.16 10.22
N SER A 115 10.00 1.97 10.41
CA SER A 115 10.26 1.41 11.75
C SER A 115 11.25 2.21 12.61
N THR A 116 12.11 3.00 11.97
CA THR A 116 13.13 3.84 12.63
C THR A 116 12.67 5.29 12.84
N MET A 117 11.42 5.59 12.51
CA MET A 117 10.84 6.92 12.63
C MET A 117 10.13 7.12 13.97
N ASP A 118 9.84 8.37 14.32
CA ASP A 118 9.06 8.70 15.51
C ASP A 118 7.63 8.15 15.39
N ASP A 119 7.28 7.22 16.28
CA ASP A 119 5.97 6.59 16.35
C ASP A 119 4.84 7.62 16.48
N ARG A 120 5.07 8.79 17.07
CA ARG A 120 4.04 9.85 17.15
C ARG A 120 3.52 10.28 15.78
N LYS A 121 4.34 10.17 14.73
CA LYS A 121 3.99 10.54 13.36
C LYS A 121 3.50 9.36 12.54
N VAL A 122 4.14 8.20 12.66
CA VAL A 122 3.97 7.08 11.72
C VAL A 122 3.25 5.87 12.29
N LEU A 123 2.97 5.79 13.59
CA LEU A 123 2.45 4.57 14.22
C LEU A 123 1.15 4.09 13.58
N LYS A 124 0.18 4.99 13.36
CA LYS A 124 -1.09 4.63 12.70
C LYS A 124 -0.86 4.06 11.29
N TRP A 125 0.07 4.64 10.54
CA TRP A 125 0.44 4.17 9.21
C TRP A 125 1.10 2.78 9.27
N ARG A 126 2.05 2.58 10.18
CA ARG A 126 2.69 1.27 10.41
C ARG A 126 1.67 0.19 10.80
N LYS A 127 0.66 0.52 11.60
CA LYS A 127 -0.43 -0.40 11.95
C LYS A 127 -1.27 -0.79 10.74
N TYR A 128 -1.57 0.15 9.85
CA TYR A 128 -2.24 -0.15 8.57
C TYR A 128 -1.40 -1.09 7.69
N LEU A 129 -0.11 -0.79 7.50
CA LEU A 129 0.79 -1.63 6.70
C LEU A 129 0.96 -3.02 7.30
N THR A 130 1.03 -3.13 8.63
CA THR A 130 1.09 -4.41 9.34
C THR A 130 -0.18 -5.22 9.15
N PHE A 131 -1.35 -4.58 9.26
CA PHE A 131 -2.64 -5.21 9.02
C PHE A 131 -2.72 -5.78 7.59
N LYS A 132 -2.37 -4.96 6.59
CA LYS A 132 -2.33 -5.38 5.18
C LYS A 132 -1.36 -6.53 4.95
N TYR A 133 -0.15 -6.44 5.49
CA TYR A 133 0.84 -7.53 5.45
C TYR A 133 0.24 -8.86 5.95
N CYS A 134 -0.37 -8.87 7.14
CA CYS A 134 -0.97 -10.08 7.71
C CYS A 134 -2.13 -10.62 6.85
N CYS A 135 -2.96 -9.75 6.28
CA CYS A 135 -4.04 -10.16 5.37
C CYS A 135 -3.50 -10.86 4.12
N TYR A 136 -2.50 -10.27 3.47
CA TYR A 136 -1.93 -10.83 2.24
C TYR A 136 -1.10 -12.09 2.50
N GLN A 137 -0.48 -12.22 3.66
CA GLN A 137 0.13 -13.49 4.06
C GLN A 137 -0.92 -14.59 4.24
N ALA A 138 -2.04 -14.30 4.91
CA ALA A 138 -3.13 -15.27 5.05
C ALA A 138 -3.67 -15.70 3.67
N TYR A 139 -3.81 -14.78 2.72
CA TYR A 139 -4.15 -15.12 1.32
C TYR A 139 -3.10 -16.01 0.65
N ALA A 140 -1.82 -15.69 0.79
CA ALA A 140 -0.73 -16.45 0.19
C ALA A 140 -0.73 -17.91 0.68
N TYR A 141 -0.80 -18.13 2.00
CA TYR A 141 -0.88 -19.46 2.58
C TYR A 141 -2.17 -20.20 2.23
N SER A 142 -3.32 -19.51 2.14
CA SER A 142 -4.59 -20.11 1.76
C SER A 142 -4.55 -20.67 0.34
N TYR A 143 -4.20 -19.84 -0.64
CA TYR A 143 -4.11 -20.27 -2.03
C TYR A 143 -2.96 -21.25 -2.27
N HIS A 144 -1.86 -21.14 -1.53
CA HIS A 144 -0.80 -22.15 -1.62
C HIS A 144 -1.27 -23.52 -1.09
N GLY A 145 -2.01 -23.55 0.01
CA GLY A 145 -2.64 -24.76 0.54
C GLY A 145 -3.62 -25.39 -0.46
N GLU A 146 -4.45 -24.60 -1.12
CA GLU A 146 -5.33 -25.08 -2.19
C GLU A 146 -4.57 -25.58 -3.42
N GLY A 147 -3.40 -25.02 -3.70
CA GLY A 147 -2.48 -25.52 -4.72
C GLY A 147 -1.90 -26.90 -4.36
N LEU A 148 -1.48 -27.07 -3.11
CA LEU A 148 -0.95 -28.33 -2.58
C LEU A 148 -2.01 -29.45 -2.54
N LEU A 149 -3.26 -29.09 -2.21
CA LEU A 149 -4.38 -30.04 -2.24
C LEU A 149 -4.61 -30.60 -3.66
N LYS A 150 -4.46 -29.77 -4.69
CA LYS A 150 -4.61 -30.19 -6.10
C LYS A 150 -3.55 -31.17 -6.59
N VAL A 151 -2.42 -31.26 -5.90
CA VAL A 151 -1.32 -32.20 -6.20
C VAL A 151 -1.25 -33.33 -5.15
N ASP A 152 -2.38 -33.60 -4.49
CA ASP A 152 -2.57 -34.66 -3.49
C ASP A 152 -1.63 -34.57 -2.27
N LYS A 153 -1.09 -33.38 -1.97
CA LYS A 153 -0.24 -33.11 -0.79
C LYS A 153 -1.07 -32.53 0.35
N CYS A 154 -2.09 -33.28 0.79
CA CYS A 154 -3.04 -32.83 1.79
C CYS A 154 -2.41 -32.54 3.17
N GLY A 155 -1.41 -33.29 3.60
CA GLY A 155 -0.70 -33.06 4.87
C GLY A 155 0.01 -31.71 4.90
N GLU A 156 0.73 -31.36 3.83
CA GLU A 156 1.38 -30.06 3.65
C GLU A 156 0.32 -28.94 3.50
N ALA A 157 -0.78 -29.20 2.81
CA ALA A 157 -1.88 -28.25 2.65
C ALA A 157 -2.52 -27.85 3.99
N ILE A 158 -2.78 -28.80 4.89
CA ILE A 158 -3.30 -28.53 6.24
C ILE A 158 -2.34 -27.65 7.02
N ALA A 159 -1.04 -27.95 6.97
CA ALA A 159 -0.04 -27.17 7.67
C ALA A 159 -0.05 -25.71 7.16
N CYS A 160 -0.02 -25.50 5.85
CA CYS A 160 -0.13 -24.17 5.23
C CYS A 160 -1.39 -23.42 5.66
N LEU A 161 -2.56 -24.08 5.66
CA LEU A 161 -3.83 -23.47 6.04
C LEU A 161 -3.90 -23.14 7.54
N ARG A 162 -3.25 -23.93 8.41
CA ARG A 162 -3.10 -23.57 9.83
C ARG A 162 -2.28 -22.30 10.01
N GLU A 163 -1.23 -22.12 9.21
CA GLU A 163 -0.46 -20.88 9.23
C GLU A 163 -1.28 -19.70 8.69
N ALA A 164 -2.09 -19.90 7.64
CA ALA A 164 -3.04 -18.89 7.16
C ALA A 164 -4.01 -18.43 8.26
N VAL A 165 -4.54 -19.35 9.08
CA VAL A 165 -5.41 -19.00 10.23
C VAL A 165 -4.65 -18.16 11.26
N LYS A 166 -3.39 -18.48 11.57
CA LYS A 166 -2.58 -17.67 12.49
C LYS A 166 -2.37 -16.25 11.96
N PHE A 167 -2.08 -16.10 10.66
CA PHE A 167 -1.94 -14.79 10.04
C PHE A 167 -3.25 -14.00 10.00
N TYR A 168 -4.38 -14.68 9.76
CA TYR A 168 -5.70 -14.05 9.85
C TYR A 168 -5.99 -13.52 11.26
N GLN A 169 -5.70 -14.31 12.31
CA GLN A 169 -5.84 -13.86 13.70
C GLN A 169 -4.91 -12.67 14.03
N LYS A 170 -3.67 -12.70 13.54
CA LYS A 170 -2.74 -11.55 13.65
C LYS A 170 -3.30 -10.31 12.95
N ALA A 171 -3.97 -10.47 11.81
CA ALA A 171 -4.63 -9.37 11.11
C ALA A 171 -5.81 -8.81 11.92
N GLU A 172 -6.61 -9.65 12.59
CA GLU A 172 -7.70 -9.18 13.48
C GLU A 172 -7.16 -8.32 14.63
N VAL A 173 -6.06 -8.75 15.25
CA VAL A 173 -5.38 -7.97 16.31
C VAL A 173 -4.84 -6.66 15.74
N ALA A 174 -4.17 -6.69 14.59
CA ALA A 174 -3.62 -5.50 13.96
C ALA A 174 -4.71 -4.49 13.54
N ALA A 175 -5.87 -4.96 13.06
CA ALA A 175 -7.03 -4.11 12.75
C ALA A 175 -7.57 -3.43 14.01
N ALA A 176 -7.72 -4.18 15.11
CA ALA A 176 -8.16 -3.64 16.39
C ALA A 176 -7.18 -2.61 16.97
N GLU A 177 -5.87 -2.84 16.81
CA GLU A 177 -4.83 -1.88 17.20
C GLU A 177 -4.85 -0.62 16.33
N TYR A 178 -5.02 -0.75 15.02
CA TYR A 178 -5.17 0.39 14.10
C TYR A 178 -6.34 1.29 14.51
N ASN A 179 -7.49 0.69 14.83
CA ASN A 179 -8.69 1.42 15.27
C ASN A 179 -8.50 2.21 16.56
N LYS A 180 -7.65 1.71 17.47
CA LYS A 180 -7.34 2.36 18.75
C LYS A 180 -6.24 3.41 18.63
N THR A 181 -5.44 3.37 17.56
CA THR A 181 -4.28 4.24 17.37
C THR A 181 -4.71 5.58 16.81
N THR A 182 -4.40 6.67 17.53
CA THR A 182 -4.55 8.02 17.02
C THR A 182 -3.38 8.38 16.10
N GLY A 183 -3.67 9.10 15.02
CA GLY A 183 -2.66 9.49 14.05
C GLY A 183 -3.27 10.16 12.81
N PRO A 184 -2.43 10.55 11.84
CA PRO A 184 -2.88 11.22 10.63
C PRO A 184 -3.94 10.42 9.85
N GLY A 185 -4.83 11.13 9.18
CA GLY A 185 -5.91 10.55 8.37
C GLY A 185 -7.10 10.03 9.18
N MET A 186 -8.16 9.68 8.47
CA MET A 186 -9.40 9.18 9.08
C MET A 186 -9.20 7.80 9.71
N THR A 187 -9.95 7.51 10.76
CA THR A 187 -10.01 6.15 11.32
C THR A 187 -11.00 5.34 10.49
N VAL A 188 -10.44 4.54 9.58
CA VAL A 188 -11.19 3.55 8.80
C VAL A 188 -11.38 2.30 9.66
N ARG A 189 -12.44 1.51 9.46
CA ARG A 189 -12.63 0.22 10.14
C ARG A 189 -12.28 -0.93 9.18
N PRO A 190 -10.99 -1.28 9.02
CA PRO A 190 -10.56 -2.28 8.04
C PRO A 190 -11.19 -3.66 8.28
N GLU A 191 -11.55 -3.99 9.51
CA GLU A 191 -12.28 -5.20 9.89
C GLU A 191 -13.68 -5.32 9.24
N GLN A 192 -14.28 -4.20 8.87
CA GLN A 192 -15.59 -4.17 8.22
C GLN A 192 -15.49 -4.29 6.69
N HIS A 193 -14.29 -4.17 6.12
CA HIS A 193 -14.11 -4.24 4.68
C HIS A 193 -14.43 -5.65 4.18
N LEU A 194 -15.11 -5.71 3.04
CA LEU A 194 -15.59 -6.96 2.45
C LEU A 194 -14.46 -7.97 2.19
N PHE A 195 -13.29 -7.51 1.72
CA PHE A 195 -12.14 -8.39 1.49
C PHE A 195 -11.73 -9.16 2.76
N PHE A 196 -11.70 -8.48 3.91
CA PHE A 196 -11.30 -9.08 5.17
C PHE A 196 -12.39 -10.02 5.72
N ARG A 197 -13.66 -9.59 5.64
CA ARG A 197 -14.82 -10.40 6.05
C ARG A 197 -14.95 -11.69 5.25
N LYS A 198 -14.55 -11.70 3.98
CA LYS A 198 -14.55 -12.90 3.13
C LYS A 198 -13.38 -13.84 3.40
N LEU A 199 -12.21 -13.31 3.78
CA LEU A 199 -11.00 -14.10 4.03
C LEU A 199 -11.17 -15.10 5.18
N GLY A 200 -11.74 -14.67 6.31
CA GLY A 200 -11.88 -15.51 7.50
C GLY A 200 -12.70 -16.80 7.29
N PRO A 201 -13.92 -16.73 6.72
CA PRO A 201 -14.70 -17.90 6.35
C PRO A 201 -14.00 -18.76 5.29
N HIS A 202 -13.39 -18.14 4.27
CA HIS A 202 -12.69 -18.85 3.20
C HIS A 202 -11.57 -19.75 3.75
N VAL A 203 -10.66 -19.20 4.55
CA VAL A 203 -9.54 -19.96 5.13
C VAL A 203 -10.03 -21.11 6.02
N ARG A 204 -11.04 -20.85 6.87
CA ARG A 204 -11.60 -21.87 7.77
C ARG A 204 -12.28 -23.02 7.03
N MET A 205 -13.12 -22.69 6.05
CA MET A 205 -13.81 -23.71 5.23
C MET A 205 -12.82 -24.54 4.43
N THR A 206 -11.78 -23.93 3.86
CA THR A 206 -10.74 -24.64 3.14
C THR A 206 -9.93 -25.54 4.08
N LEU A 207 -9.60 -25.09 5.29
CA LEU A 207 -8.93 -25.92 6.31
C LEU A 207 -9.79 -27.13 6.70
N GLU A 208 -11.07 -26.93 7.03
CA GLU A 208 -11.99 -28.01 7.38
C GLU A 208 -12.18 -29.02 6.24
N LYS A 209 -12.14 -28.56 4.99
CA LYS A 209 -12.13 -29.43 3.82
C LYS A 209 -10.86 -30.29 3.80
N CYS A 210 -9.68 -29.68 3.89
CA CYS A 210 -8.41 -30.42 3.90
C CYS A 210 -8.31 -31.40 5.07
N GLU A 211 -8.75 -31.01 6.27
CA GLU A 211 -8.73 -31.91 7.44
C GLU A 211 -9.67 -33.10 7.27
N ARG A 212 -10.86 -32.91 6.69
CA ARG A 212 -11.76 -34.02 6.35
C ARG A 212 -11.15 -34.92 5.28
N GLU A 213 -10.65 -34.37 4.19
CA GLU A 213 -10.04 -35.17 3.12
C GLU A 213 -8.83 -35.95 3.61
N ASN A 214 -7.98 -35.36 4.46
CA ASN A 214 -6.87 -36.08 5.06
C ASN A 214 -7.34 -37.17 6.05
N GLY A 215 -8.43 -36.92 6.78
CA GLY A 215 -9.00 -37.86 7.73
C GLY A 215 -9.72 -39.06 7.09
N PHE A 216 -10.24 -38.92 5.86
CA PHE A 216 -10.99 -39.97 5.17
C PHE A 216 -10.26 -40.61 3.98
N ILE A 217 -9.32 -39.89 3.33
CA ILE A 217 -8.73 -40.29 2.05
C ILE A 217 -7.21 -40.44 2.18
N TYR A 218 -6.51 -39.37 2.53
CA TYR A 218 -5.06 -39.33 2.35
C TYR A 218 -4.27 -39.88 3.53
N HIS A 219 -4.74 -39.70 4.77
CA HIS A 219 -4.05 -40.07 6.00
C HIS A 219 -2.57 -39.64 6.06
N GLN A 220 -2.25 -38.50 5.45
CA GLN A 220 -0.89 -37.98 5.41
C GLN A 220 -0.52 -37.33 6.73
N ASN A 221 0.76 -37.45 7.10
CA ASN A 221 1.31 -36.73 8.23
C ASN A 221 1.28 -35.22 7.96
N VAL A 222 0.77 -34.46 8.93
CA VAL A 222 0.76 -33.00 8.88
C VAL A 222 2.08 -32.48 9.46
N PRO A 223 2.91 -31.77 8.68
CA PRO A 223 4.12 -31.16 9.20
C PRO A 223 3.83 -30.18 10.34
N SER A 224 4.68 -30.21 11.38
CA SER A 224 4.56 -29.29 12.53
C SER A 224 4.99 -27.86 12.18
N GLU A 225 5.91 -27.72 11.22
CA GLU A 225 6.45 -26.44 10.75
C GLU A 225 6.47 -26.44 9.22
N ILE A 226 6.11 -25.30 8.62
CA ILE A 226 6.20 -25.07 7.17
C ILE A 226 7.29 -24.03 6.95
N PRO A 227 8.17 -24.21 5.94
CA PRO A 227 9.07 -23.15 5.51
C PRO A 227 8.34 -21.86 5.18
N GLU A 228 9.02 -20.72 5.32
CA GLU A 228 8.49 -19.44 4.87
C GLU A 228 8.22 -19.48 3.35
N LEU A 229 7.09 -18.91 2.93
CA LEU A 229 6.68 -18.92 1.52
C LEU A 229 7.58 -18.01 0.68
N GLU A 230 8.61 -18.57 0.07
CA GLU A 230 9.44 -17.87 -0.93
C GLU A 230 8.85 -17.98 -2.34
N LEU A 231 7.59 -17.55 -2.52
CA LEU A 231 6.95 -17.54 -3.83
C LEU A 231 7.36 -16.27 -4.59
N LYS A 232 7.92 -16.43 -5.80
CA LYS A 232 8.21 -15.32 -6.70
C LYS A 232 7.21 -15.32 -7.86
N PRO A 233 6.34 -14.30 -7.98
CA PRO A 233 5.43 -14.21 -9.11
C PRO A 233 6.22 -13.99 -10.40
N THR A 234 5.87 -14.74 -11.45
CA THR A 234 6.47 -14.61 -12.79
C THR A 234 5.67 -13.72 -13.72
N PHE A 235 4.41 -13.41 -13.38
CA PHE A 235 3.48 -12.63 -14.18
C PHE A 235 2.63 -11.71 -13.29
N GLY A 236 2.16 -10.59 -13.84
CA GLY A 236 1.20 -9.70 -13.15
C GLY A 236 1.83 -8.79 -12.09
N LEU A 237 3.14 -8.57 -12.11
CA LEU A 237 3.81 -7.65 -11.20
C LEU A 237 3.45 -6.19 -11.50
N ALA A 238 2.90 -5.51 -10.49
CA ALA A 238 2.68 -4.08 -10.50
C ALA A 238 4.02 -3.38 -10.26
N ALA A 239 4.53 -2.72 -11.30
CA ALA A 239 5.74 -1.91 -11.23
C ALA A 239 5.40 -0.41 -11.33
N PRO A 240 6.13 0.46 -10.62
CA PRO A 240 6.04 1.90 -10.79
C PRO A 240 6.14 2.29 -12.26
N GLU A 241 5.26 3.18 -12.72
CA GLU A 241 5.34 3.71 -14.08
C GLU A 241 6.54 4.67 -14.18
N ASN A 242 7.27 4.64 -15.29
CA ASN A 242 8.40 5.56 -15.45
C ASN A 242 7.88 6.98 -15.65
N TYR A 243 8.03 7.82 -14.63
CA TYR A 243 7.59 9.21 -14.68
C TYR A 243 8.75 10.11 -15.11
N GLN A 244 8.50 10.98 -16.09
CA GLN A 244 9.46 12.00 -16.52
C GLN A 244 8.83 13.37 -16.39
N LEU A 245 9.62 14.33 -15.95
CA LEU A 245 9.21 15.73 -15.94
C LEU A 245 8.95 16.21 -17.38
N PRO A 246 7.90 17.02 -17.59
CA PRO A 246 7.66 17.61 -18.89
C PRO A 246 8.82 18.54 -19.27
N GLU A 247 9.03 18.69 -20.58
CA GLU A 247 10.01 19.65 -21.09
C GLU A 247 9.67 21.07 -20.65
N ILE A 248 10.72 21.88 -20.47
CA ILE A 248 10.57 23.30 -20.15
C ILE A 248 9.75 23.96 -21.26
N ASN A 249 8.75 24.73 -20.86
CA ASN A 249 7.89 25.43 -21.81
C ASN A 249 8.72 26.36 -22.70
N LYS A 250 8.47 26.33 -24.01
CA LYS A 250 9.16 27.15 -25.04
C LYS A 250 9.12 28.66 -24.77
N LEU A 251 8.22 29.12 -23.92
CA LEU A 251 8.15 30.52 -23.47
C LEU A 251 9.36 30.93 -22.60
N TRP A 252 10.05 29.98 -21.96
CA TRP A 252 11.29 30.22 -21.22
C TRP A 252 12.47 30.34 -22.19
N THR A 253 12.62 31.54 -22.76
CA THR A 253 13.72 31.89 -23.67
C THR A 253 14.85 32.61 -22.93
N PRO A 254 16.08 32.63 -23.48
CA PRO A 254 17.16 33.47 -22.94
C PRO A 254 16.76 34.93 -22.77
N GLU A 255 15.92 35.46 -23.66
CA GLU A 255 15.36 36.81 -23.59
C GLU A 255 14.42 36.97 -22.39
N ALA A 256 13.55 35.99 -22.13
CA ALA A 256 12.69 35.98 -20.95
C ALA A 256 13.52 35.96 -19.65
N TYR A 257 14.60 35.16 -19.60
CA TYR A 257 15.51 35.13 -18.45
C TYR A 257 16.22 36.47 -18.21
N LYS A 258 16.59 37.21 -19.26
CA LYS A 258 17.17 38.57 -19.14
C LYS A 258 16.20 39.58 -18.49
N GLY A 259 14.90 39.31 -18.50
CA GLY A 259 13.92 40.12 -17.79
C GLY A 259 13.99 40.02 -16.27
N PHE A 260 14.58 38.94 -15.73
CA PHE A 260 14.79 38.75 -14.29
C PHE A 260 16.05 39.49 -13.84
N ASP A 261 15.94 40.81 -13.70
CA ASP A 261 17.04 41.69 -13.31
C ASP A 261 17.06 41.90 -11.79
N LEU A 262 17.91 41.13 -11.12
CA LEU A 262 18.10 41.18 -9.67
C LEU A 262 18.59 42.54 -9.16
N THR A 263 19.19 43.39 -10.01
CA THR A 263 19.66 44.73 -9.61
C THR A 263 18.51 45.73 -9.43
N LYS A 264 17.33 45.42 -10.00
CA LYS A 264 16.11 46.22 -9.84
C LYS A 264 15.25 45.77 -8.68
N MET A 265 15.53 44.59 -8.12
CA MET A 265 14.94 44.14 -6.87
C MET A 265 15.73 44.79 -5.73
N GLY A 266 15.11 45.74 -5.02
CA GLY A 266 15.73 46.35 -3.84
C GLY A 266 16.12 45.27 -2.83
N VAL A 267 17.41 44.99 -2.71
CA VAL A 267 17.95 43.98 -1.81
C VAL A 267 17.74 44.45 -0.37
N LYS A 268 16.66 43.99 0.26
CA LYS A 268 16.64 43.89 1.72
C LYS A 268 17.52 42.69 2.08
N SER A 269 18.49 42.91 2.97
CA SER A 269 19.44 41.87 3.38
C SER A 269 18.70 40.62 3.85
N GLU A 270 18.98 39.49 3.19
CA GLU A 270 18.37 38.18 3.44
C GLU A 270 18.45 37.75 4.91
N SER A 271 19.38 38.28 5.69
CA SER A 271 19.66 37.92 7.08
C SER A 271 18.63 38.36 8.13
N GLU A 272 17.81 39.38 7.86
CA GLU A 272 16.76 39.84 8.80
C GLU A 272 15.38 39.26 8.51
N GLU A 273 15.07 38.97 7.24
CA GLU A 273 13.79 38.38 6.83
C GLU A 273 13.76 36.86 7.04
N SER A 274 14.88 36.17 6.81
CA SER A 274 15.00 34.72 7.10
C SER A 274 14.86 34.41 8.60
N LYS A 275 15.50 35.19 9.48
CA LYS A 275 15.33 35.06 10.95
C LYS A 275 13.91 35.36 11.43
N LYS A 276 13.23 36.33 10.83
CA LYS A 276 11.82 36.65 11.14
C LYS A 276 10.83 35.63 10.58
N ALA A 277 11.18 34.93 9.49
CA ALA A 277 10.38 33.86 8.92
C ALA A 277 10.51 32.57 9.75
N GLU A 278 11.73 32.19 10.16
CA GLU A 278 11.98 31.06 11.08
C GLU A 278 11.24 31.26 12.42
N GLU A 279 11.29 32.46 13.03
CA GLU A 279 10.57 32.74 14.29
C GLU A 279 9.03 32.74 14.16
N LYS A 280 8.49 32.85 12.93
CA LYS A 280 7.05 32.84 12.66
C LYS A 280 6.54 31.46 12.22
N GLU A 281 7.30 30.69 11.46
CA GLU A 281 6.93 29.33 11.04
C GLU A 281 6.93 28.34 12.21
N ASP A 282 7.83 28.50 13.19
CA ASP A 282 7.86 27.65 14.40
C ASP A 282 6.66 27.84 15.35
N LYS A 283 5.82 28.87 15.15
CA LYS A 283 4.76 29.25 16.09
C LYS A 283 3.33 28.96 15.61
N ALA A 284 3.13 28.57 14.36
CA ALA A 284 1.81 28.23 13.85
C ALA A 284 1.79 26.74 13.47
N PRO A 285 1.19 25.85 14.29
CA PRO A 285 0.96 24.48 13.85
C PRO A 285 0.12 24.55 12.57
N VAL A 286 0.66 24.03 11.47
CA VAL A 286 -0.05 23.90 10.19
C VAL A 286 -1.35 23.16 10.49
N GLN A 287 -2.49 23.84 10.30
CA GLN A 287 -3.78 23.23 10.59
C GLN A 287 -3.95 22.03 9.65
N PRO A 288 -4.27 20.83 10.17
CA PRO A 288 -4.54 19.67 9.32
C PRO A 288 -5.61 20.03 8.30
N VAL A 289 -5.34 19.74 7.02
CA VAL A 289 -6.34 19.90 5.97
C VAL A 289 -7.55 19.06 6.35
N LYS A 290 -8.72 19.71 6.48
CA LYS A 290 -9.98 19.01 6.74
C LYS A 290 -10.37 18.25 5.49
N GLU A 291 -9.93 16.99 5.39
CA GLU A 291 -10.32 16.10 4.31
C GLU A 291 -11.82 15.80 4.41
N GLN A 292 -12.52 15.85 3.27
CA GLN A 292 -13.90 15.37 3.23
C GLN A 292 -13.89 13.85 3.44
N PRO A 293 -14.81 13.32 4.25
CA PRO A 293 -14.89 11.90 4.47
C PRO A 293 -15.13 11.16 3.15
N ILE A 294 -14.26 10.19 2.83
CA ILE A 294 -14.55 9.20 1.81
C ILE A 294 -15.65 8.32 2.43
N TYR A 295 -16.89 8.57 2.02
CA TYR A 295 -18.03 7.74 2.42
C TYR A 295 -17.84 6.35 1.84
N GLN A 296 -17.38 5.41 2.65
CA GLN A 296 -17.58 3.99 2.39
C GLN A 296 -19.06 3.72 2.65
N SER A 297 -19.76 3.26 1.62
CA SER A 297 -21.15 2.83 1.78
C SER A 297 -21.23 1.65 2.77
N GLU A 298 -22.29 1.58 3.58
CA GLU A 298 -22.58 0.42 4.43
C GLU A 298 -22.96 -0.84 3.61
N LYS A 299 -23.25 -0.68 2.31
CA LYS A 299 -23.47 -1.79 1.38
C LYS A 299 -22.13 -2.29 0.85
N ASP A 300 -21.97 -3.61 0.94
CA ASP A 300 -20.83 -4.34 0.40
C ASP A 300 -20.65 -4.04 -1.11
N PRO A 301 -19.44 -3.71 -1.58
CA PRO A 301 -19.19 -3.47 -3.00
C PRO A 301 -19.52 -4.71 -3.84
N ASN A 302 -20.05 -4.49 -5.04
CA ASN A 302 -20.53 -5.57 -5.91
C ASN A 302 -19.41 -6.39 -6.58
N ASN A 303 -18.14 -6.16 -6.23
CA ASN A 303 -17.01 -6.94 -6.73
C ASN A 303 -16.81 -8.20 -5.88
N SER A 304 -16.49 -9.32 -6.52
CA SER A 304 -16.33 -10.61 -5.83
C SER A 304 -15.12 -10.59 -4.88
N SER A 305 -14.11 -9.79 -5.19
CA SER A 305 -12.87 -9.60 -4.43
C SER A 305 -13.01 -8.72 -3.18
N GLY A 306 -13.97 -7.79 -3.13
CA GLY A 306 -14.13 -6.85 -2.01
C GLY A 306 -12.95 -5.88 -1.80
N CYS A 307 -12.06 -5.76 -2.78
CA CYS A 307 -10.87 -4.91 -2.71
C CYS A 307 -11.27 -3.43 -2.66
N VAL A 308 -10.94 -2.78 -1.55
CA VAL A 308 -11.07 -1.33 -1.34
C VAL A 308 -9.68 -0.83 -0.94
N VAL A 309 -9.16 0.11 -1.70
CA VAL A 309 -7.87 0.76 -1.45
C VAL A 309 -8.14 1.94 -0.51
N SER A 310 -7.34 2.06 0.56
CA SER A 310 -7.50 3.09 1.59
C SER A 310 -6.56 4.26 1.36
#